data_AF-B8KP96-F1
#
_entry.id   AF-B8KP96-F1
#
_cell.length_a   1.000
_cell.length_b   1.000
_cell.length_c   1.000
_cell.angle_alpha   90.00
_cell.angle_beta   90.00
_cell.angle_gamma   90.00
#
_symmetry.space_group_name_H-M   'P 1'
#
loop_
_entity.id
_entity.type
_entity.pdbx_description
1 polymer ?
#
loop_
_entity_poly.entity_id
_entity_poly.type
_entity_poly.pdbx_seq_one_letter_code
_entity_poly.pdbx_strand_id
1 'polypeptide(L)'
;MTSSTDTLTDMLARAHAGDRRALARVISAIERGERLPGIPLGDAEDAAKLCVGITGAPGAGKSTLVSALTDELLKTSPSAAVLAVDPSSPISRGALLGDRVRMHRHATRPEVFIRSMATRSHHGGLAGATQASRRLLQYCAWPLVLIETVGVGQVELDIVNTADIAVVVLNPGWGDEIQANKAGLMEIADIFVINKADRPGLESTRRDIDAVIMTRPESQRPPVIETVATEGVGMESLAQAITEVHQSLTGTGELARRRYAQLGMELSQQMSRRFSQQLERYADCPAFAAAVAQLAAGSVSIEAAIDEMLPQVVNSVSPSQDESVPSGEQ
;
A
#
# COMPACT_ATOMS: atom_id res chain seq x y z
N MET A 1 7.77 27.32 28.41
CA MET A 1 7.68 27.03 26.96
C MET A 1 6.82 25.79 26.79
N THR A 2 5.51 26.01 26.70
CA THR A 2 4.47 24.96 26.64
C THR A 2 4.41 24.40 25.23
N SER A 3 4.81 23.14 25.06
CA SER A 3 4.59 22.40 23.82
C SER A 3 3.09 22.19 23.64
N SER A 4 2.48 22.85 22.66
CA SER A 4 1.14 22.51 22.21
C SER A 4 1.17 21.07 21.71
N THR A 5 0.31 20.22 22.28
CA THR A 5 -0.04 18.93 21.70
C THR A 5 -0.77 19.23 20.39
N ASP A 6 -0.04 19.31 19.27
CA ASP A 6 -0.63 19.43 17.94
C ASP A 6 -1.64 18.28 17.80
N THR A 7 -2.92 18.60 17.62
CA THR A 7 -3.94 17.58 17.37
C THR A 7 -3.71 16.97 15.99
N LEU A 8 -4.17 15.73 15.78
CA LEU A 8 -4.05 15.09 14.46
C LEU A 8 -4.71 15.92 13.35
N THR A 9 -5.77 16.67 13.69
CA THR A 9 -6.43 17.65 12.80
C THR A 9 -5.50 18.80 12.40
N ASP A 10 -4.75 19.39 13.35
CA ASP A 10 -3.77 20.44 13.02
C ASP A 10 -2.64 19.88 12.14
N MET A 11 -2.13 18.69 12.46
CA MET A 11 -1.13 18.03 11.63
C MET A 11 -1.64 17.76 10.21
N LEU A 12 -2.91 17.36 10.06
CA LEU A 12 -3.51 17.14 8.74
C LEU A 12 -3.63 18.44 7.94
N ALA A 13 -4.08 19.54 8.58
CA ALA A 13 -4.18 20.85 7.93
C ALA A 13 -2.81 21.35 7.46
N ARG A 14 -1.78 21.21 8.29
CA ARG A 14 -0.41 21.57 7.93
C ARG A 14 0.18 20.67 6.84
N ALA A 15 -0.11 19.37 6.87
CA ALA A 15 0.30 18.45 5.82
C ALA A 15 -0.30 18.86 4.46
N HIS A 16 -1.59 19.21 4.44
CA HIS A 16 -2.26 19.73 3.25
C HIS A 16 -1.65 21.06 2.76
N ALA A 17 -1.19 21.91 3.69
CA ALA A 17 -0.46 23.14 3.37
C ALA A 17 1.01 22.91 2.95
N GLY A 18 1.48 21.67 2.85
CA GLY A 18 2.83 21.31 2.39
C GLY A 18 3.87 21.06 3.49
N ASP A 19 3.49 21.04 4.78
CA ASP A 19 4.41 20.68 5.86
C ASP A 19 4.75 19.19 5.82
N ARG A 20 5.95 18.89 5.31
CA ARG A 20 6.47 17.52 5.18
C ARG A 20 6.64 16.78 6.51
N ARG A 21 6.92 17.51 7.61
CA ARG A 21 7.03 16.89 8.94
C ARG A 21 5.65 16.51 9.46
N ALA A 22 4.67 17.38 9.26
CA ALA A 22 3.28 17.08 9.59
C ALA A 22 2.78 15.88 8.78
N LEU A 23 3.03 15.85 7.45
CA LEU A 23 2.70 14.73 6.57
C LEU A 23 3.29 13.40 7.08
N ALA A 24 4.58 13.37 7.42
CA ALA A 24 5.22 12.18 7.97
C ALA A 24 4.62 11.74 9.32
N ARG A 25 4.21 12.68 10.18
CA ARG A 25 3.55 12.38 11.46
C ARG A 25 2.15 11.82 11.26
N VAL A 26 1.37 12.35 10.31
CA VAL A 26 0.05 11.81 9.96
C VAL A 26 0.20 10.39 9.40
N ILE A 27 1.15 10.12 8.50
CA ILE A 27 1.44 8.75 8.05
C ILE A 27 1.80 7.85 9.24
N SER A 28 2.60 8.34 10.19
CA SER A 28 2.92 7.57 11.40
C SER A 28 1.68 7.27 12.27
N ALA A 29 0.68 8.16 12.30
CA ALA A 29 -0.60 7.93 12.96
C ALA A 29 -1.45 6.89 12.23
N ILE A 30 -1.45 6.91 10.89
CA ILE A 30 -2.07 5.87 10.04
C ILE A 30 -1.47 4.50 10.34
N GLU A 31 -0.14 4.40 10.42
CA GLU A 31 0.56 3.15 10.77
C GLU A 31 0.21 2.63 12.18
N ARG A 32 -0.17 3.53 13.10
CA ARG A 32 -0.65 3.18 14.44
C ARG A 32 -2.14 2.80 14.48
N GLY A 33 -2.86 2.94 13.37
CA GLY A 33 -4.30 2.70 13.30
C GLY A 33 -5.13 3.80 13.98
N GLU A 34 -4.55 5.00 14.15
CA GLU A 34 -5.30 6.14 14.68
C GLU A 34 -6.41 6.56 13.71
N ARG A 35 -7.54 7.01 14.26
CA ARG A 35 -8.65 7.53 13.46
C ARG A 35 -8.25 8.86 12.86
N LEU A 36 -8.02 8.87 11.55
CA LEU A 36 -7.82 10.11 10.82
C LEU A 36 -9.08 11.00 10.90
N PRO A 37 -8.92 12.33 10.99
CA PRO A 37 -9.98 13.26 10.64
C PRO A 37 -10.45 12.95 9.22
N GLY A 38 -11.73 13.18 8.92
CA GLY A 38 -12.30 12.84 7.61
C GLY A 38 -11.53 13.50 6.47
N ILE A 39 -10.68 12.72 5.78
CA ILE A 39 -10.04 13.16 4.54
C ILE A 39 -11.12 13.09 3.46
N PRO A 40 -11.51 14.22 2.84
CA PRO A 40 -12.46 14.18 1.74
C PRO A 40 -11.90 13.25 0.66
N LEU A 41 -12.71 12.28 0.23
CA LEU A 41 -12.50 11.65 -1.06
C LEU A 41 -12.85 12.75 -2.07
N GLY A 42 -11.83 13.45 -2.58
CA GLY A 42 -12.02 14.52 -3.56
C GLY A 42 -12.80 14.02 -4.77
N ASP A 43 -13.33 14.96 -5.56
CA ASP A 43 -14.00 14.61 -6.82
C ASP A 43 -13.06 13.78 -7.70
N ALA A 44 -13.62 12.83 -8.45
CA ALA A 44 -12.86 11.84 -9.22
C ALA A 44 -11.83 12.44 -10.19
N GLU A 45 -11.98 13.72 -10.56
CA GLU A 45 -11.04 14.48 -11.40
C GLU A 45 -9.80 14.97 -10.62
N ASP A 46 -9.90 15.34 -9.34
CA ASP A 46 -8.76 15.65 -8.45
C ASP A 46 -8.00 14.39 -7.99
N ALA A 47 -8.62 13.22 -8.18
CA ALA A 47 -8.03 11.91 -8.00
C ALA A 47 -7.10 11.49 -9.17
N ALA A 48 -6.82 12.37 -10.14
CA ALA A 48 -5.93 12.15 -11.30
C ALA A 48 -4.42 11.99 -10.95
N LYS A 49 -4.11 11.50 -9.75
CA LYS A 49 -2.74 11.30 -9.26
C LYS A 49 -2.36 9.85 -9.49
N LEU A 50 -1.32 9.64 -10.29
CA LEU A 50 -0.86 8.33 -10.71
C LEU A 50 -0.17 7.62 -9.54
N CYS A 51 -0.63 6.41 -9.21
CA CYS A 51 0.04 5.55 -8.24
C CYS A 51 0.67 4.34 -8.94
N VAL A 52 1.99 4.23 -8.91
CA VAL A 52 2.71 3.08 -9.47
C VAL A 52 3.22 2.20 -8.32
N GLY A 53 2.85 0.94 -8.35
CA GLY A 53 3.29 -0.07 -7.39
C GLY A 53 4.42 -0.90 -7.97
N ILE A 54 5.51 -1.07 -7.22
CA ILE A 54 6.70 -1.80 -7.62
C ILE A 54 6.88 -2.95 -6.64
N THR A 55 6.83 -4.16 -7.17
CA THR A 55 6.97 -5.40 -6.39
C THR A 55 7.95 -6.35 -7.07
N GLY A 56 8.18 -7.49 -6.45
CA GLY A 56 9.07 -8.52 -6.94
C GLY A 56 10.15 -8.85 -5.93
N ALA A 57 11.03 -9.74 -6.32
CA ALA A 57 11.80 -10.51 -5.38
C ALA A 57 12.80 -9.76 -4.49
N PRO A 58 13.23 -10.36 -3.37
CA PRO A 58 14.34 -9.85 -2.58
C PRO A 58 15.60 -9.78 -3.44
N GLY A 59 16.35 -8.69 -3.32
CA GLY A 59 17.58 -8.52 -4.09
C GLY A 59 17.37 -8.22 -5.59
N ALA A 60 16.14 -8.05 -6.09
CA ALA A 60 15.86 -7.61 -7.46
C ALA A 60 16.34 -6.19 -7.80
N GLY A 61 16.89 -5.47 -6.82
CA GLY A 61 17.35 -4.09 -6.99
C GLY A 61 16.23 -3.07 -7.08
N LYS A 62 15.01 -3.42 -6.61
CA LYS A 62 13.82 -2.56 -6.62
C LYS A 62 14.08 -1.18 -6.01
N SER A 63 14.75 -1.08 -4.87
CA SER A 63 15.02 0.20 -4.23
C SER A 63 15.91 1.12 -5.07
N THR A 64 16.89 0.54 -5.78
CA THR A 64 17.74 1.25 -6.74
C THR A 64 16.92 1.64 -7.97
N LEU A 65 16.09 0.72 -8.48
CA LEU A 65 15.19 0.94 -9.61
C LEU A 65 14.22 2.10 -9.34
N VAL A 66 13.52 2.07 -8.21
CA VAL A 66 12.59 3.13 -7.79
C VAL A 66 13.31 4.46 -7.64
N SER A 67 14.52 4.47 -7.09
CA SER A 67 15.32 5.70 -6.97
C SER A 67 15.65 6.31 -8.34
N ALA A 68 16.08 5.49 -9.32
CA ALA A 68 16.39 5.93 -10.67
C ALA A 68 15.12 6.28 -11.48
N LEU A 69 14.05 5.51 -11.34
CA LEU A 69 12.76 5.78 -11.96
C LEU A 69 12.13 7.08 -11.43
N THR A 70 12.32 7.39 -10.15
CA THR A 70 11.88 8.67 -9.57
C THR A 70 12.54 9.85 -10.29
N ASP A 71 13.85 9.78 -10.55
CA ASP A 71 14.55 10.83 -11.33
C ASP A 71 13.96 10.99 -12.73
N GLU A 72 13.69 9.88 -13.40
CA GLU A 72 13.13 9.90 -14.75
C GLU A 72 11.73 10.49 -14.80
N LEU A 73 10.84 10.05 -13.90
CA LEU A 73 9.46 10.52 -13.85
C LEU A 73 9.35 11.99 -13.41
N LEU A 74 10.31 12.52 -12.66
CA LEU A 74 10.36 13.94 -12.31
C LEU A 74 10.71 14.85 -13.49
N LYS A 75 11.14 14.31 -14.63
CA LYS A 75 11.28 15.12 -15.86
C LYS A 75 9.92 15.57 -16.40
N THR A 76 8.84 14.84 -16.08
CA THR A 76 7.48 15.09 -16.57
C THR A 76 6.44 15.28 -15.46
N SER A 77 6.81 15.05 -14.20
CA SER A 77 5.98 15.30 -13.01
C SER A 77 6.62 16.36 -12.10
N PRO A 78 5.85 17.33 -11.57
CA PRO A 78 6.42 18.40 -10.73
C PRO A 78 6.88 17.93 -9.35
N SER A 79 6.40 16.78 -8.86
CA SER A 79 6.85 16.17 -7.61
C SER A 79 6.50 14.69 -7.54
N ALA A 80 7.12 13.95 -6.62
CA ALA A 80 6.88 12.52 -6.41
C ALA A 80 6.95 12.14 -4.93
N ALA A 81 6.02 11.31 -4.48
CA ALA A 81 6.05 10.68 -3.17
C ALA A 81 6.41 9.19 -3.30
N VAL A 82 7.33 8.69 -2.46
CA VAL A 82 7.75 7.29 -2.43
C VAL A 82 7.41 6.68 -1.06
N LEU A 83 6.53 5.68 -1.07
CA LEU A 83 6.22 4.84 0.10
C LEU A 83 6.99 3.52 -0.01
N ALA A 84 7.97 3.32 0.86
CA ALA A 84 8.70 2.05 0.97
C ALA A 84 8.03 1.20 2.04
N VAL A 85 7.51 0.04 1.66
CA VAL A 85 6.62 -0.78 2.45
C VAL A 85 7.34 -2.07 2.83
N ASP A 86 7.90 -2.10 4.04
CA ASP A 86 8.73 -3.19 4.54
C ASP A 86 7.99 -4.00 5.62
N PRO A 87 8.25 -5.31 5.77
CA PRO A 87 7.79 -6.02 6.94
C PRO A 87 8.41 -5.43 8.22
N SER A 88 7.66 -5.41 9.33
CA SER A 88 8.21 -4.94 10.61
C SER A 88 9.37 -5.81 11.07
N SER A 89 10.45 -5.16 11.50
CA SER A 89 11.53 -5.84 12.20
C SER A 89 11.03 -6.42 13.54
N PRO A 90 11.31 -7.70 13.84
CA PRO A 90 11.05 -8.28 15.16
C PRO A 90 11.80 -7.55 16.29
N ILE A 91 12.91 -6.87 15.97
CA ILE A 91 13.84 -6.28 16.94
C ILE A 91 13.60 -4.77 17.07
N SER A 92 13.54 -4.04 15.95
CA SER A 92 13.42 -2.57 15.98
C SER A 92 11.98 -2.05 15.90
N ARG A 93 11.00 -2.92 15.61
CA ARG A 93 9.58 -2.58 15.34
C ARG A 93 9.37 -1.55 14.20
N GLY A 94 10.42 -1.21 13.45
CA GLY A 94 10.39 -0.30 12.29
C GLY A 94 10.67 -1.01 10.96
N ALA A 95 10.73 -0.24 9.87
CA ALA A 95 11.09 -0.75 8.54
C ALA A 95 12.54 -1.25 8.52
N LEU A 96 12.77 -2.37 7.84
CA LEU A 96 13.96 -3.20 8.03
C LEU A 96 15.17 -2.74 7.20
N LEU A 97 14.95 -2.30 5.95
CA LEU A 97 16.02 -2.22 4.96
C LEU A 97 15.89 -1.04 3.96
N GLY A 98 14.70 -0.48 3.76
CA GLY A 98 14.42 0.40 2.61
C GLY A 98 14.99 1.82 2.63
N ASP A 99 15.41 2.33 3.78
CA ASP A 99 15.60 3.77 3.97
C ASP A 99 16.91 4.32 3.35
N ARG A 100 18.06 3.62 3.43
CA ARG A 100 19.37 4.27 3.16
C ARG A 100 19.65 4.60 1.69
N VAL A 101 19.36 3.69 0.76
CA VAL A 101 19.70 3.87 -0.67
C VAL A 101 18.80 4.92 -1.33
N ARG A 102 17.51 4.96 -0.96
CA ARG A 102 16.53 5.93 -1.49
C ARG A 102 16.73 7.31 -0.88
N MET A 103 16.90 7.36 0.44
CA MET A 103 17.03 8.64 1.14
C MET A 103 18.30 9.36 0.71
N HIS A 104 19.43 8.69 0.47
CA HIS A 104 20.66 9.44 0.24
C HIS A 104 20.66 10.26 -1.07
N ARG A 105 20.08 9.72 -2.15
CA ARG A 105 20.01 10.38 -3.46
C ARG A 105 18.98 11.51 -3.50
N HIS A 106 17.88 11.39 -2.76
CA HIS A 106 16.72 12.29 -2.84
C HIS A 106 16.42 13.09 -1.57
N ALA A 107 17.16 12.89 -0.46
CA ALA A 107 16.85 13.47 0.86
C ALA A 107 16.72 14.99 0.86
N THR A 108 17.48 15.68 0.01
CA THR A 108 17.54 17.14 -0.03
C THR A 108 16.61 17.75 -1.08
N ARG A 109 15.88 16.93 -1.85
CA ARG A 109 15.02 17.41 -2.94
C ARG A 109 13.64 17.80 -2.42
N PRO A 110 13.24 19.09 -2.47
CA PRO A 110 11.94 19.52 -1.99
C PRO A 110 10.77 18.86 -2.74
N GLU A 111 10.97 18.54 -4.03
CA GLU A 111 10.00 17.90 -4.92
C GLU A 111 9.86 16.38 -4.70
N VAL A 112 10.66 15.77 -3.83
CA VAL A 112 10.59 14.33 -3.53
C VAL A 112 10.29 14.09 -2.06
N PHE A 113 9.17 13.44 -1.75
CA PHE A 113 8.86 12.96 -0.40
C PHE A 113 9.10 11.46 -0.30
N ILE A 114 9.85 11.00 0.69
CA ILE A 114 10.12 9.56 0.89
C ILE A 114 9.74 9.19 2.32
N ARG A 115 9.00 8.09 2.46
CA ARG A 115 8.61 7.55 3.75
C ARG A 115 8.65 6.03 3.72
N SER A 116 9.42 5.44 4.63
CA SER A 116 9.33 4.01 4.92
C SER A 116 8.20 3.72 5.92
N MET A 117 7.48 2.64 5.67
CA MET A 117 6.35 2.13 6.45
C MET A 117 6.62 0.68 6.85
N ALA A 118 6.10 0.24 8.01
CA ALA A 118 6.37 -1.10 8.57
C ALA A 118 5.11 -1.97 8.79
N THR A 119 5.18 -3.28 8.51
CA THR A 119 4.07 -4.24 8.75
C THR A 119 3.86 -4.57 10.24
N ARG A 120 3.01 -3.83 10.93
CA ARG A 120 2.66 -4.21 12.31
C ARG A 120 1.68 -5.40 12.31
N SER A 121 2.18 -6.61 12.60
CA SER A 121 1.55 -7.84 13.15
C SER A 121 0.05 -8.17 12.94
N HIS A 122 -0.63 -7.56 11.96
CA HIS A 122 -2.05 -7.75 11.72
C HIS A 122 -2.25 -8.19 10.27
N HIS A 123 -2.94 -9.31 10.07
CA HIS A 123 -3.36 -9.79 8.76
C HIS A 123 -4.18 -8.68 8.07
N GLY A 124 -3.70 -8.15 6.93
CA GLY A 124 -4.30 -7.02 6.20
C GLY A 124 -3.97 -5.61 6.76
N GLY A 125 -3.12 -5.50 7.77
CA GLY A 125 -2.75 -4.24 8.45
C GLY A 125 -2.12 -3.19 7.51
N LEU A 126 -1.20 -3.67 6.67
CA LEU A 126 -0.33 -2.85 5.83
C LEU A 126 -1.00 -2.37 4.54
N ALA A 127 -1.81 -3.21 3.89
CA ALA A 127 -2.56 -2.82 2.69
C ALA A 127 -3.45 -1.61 3.02
N GLY A 128 -4.22 -1.68 4.12
CA GLY A 128 -5.06 -0.57 4.57
C GLY A 128 -4.27 0.68 5.00
N ALA A 129 -3.12 0.53 5.66
CA ALA A 129 -2.28 1.68 6.03
C ALA A 129 -1.65 2.35 4.80
N THR A 130 -1.24 1.56 3.81
CA THR A 130 -0.66 2.03 2.56
C THR A 130 -1.72 2.72 1.70
N GLN A 131 -2.93 2.16 1.58
CA GLN A 131 -4.06 2.79 0.91
C GLN A 131 -4.46 4.12 1.57
N ALA A 132 -4.56 4.16 2.90
CA ALA A 132 -4.84 5.39 3.63
C ALA A 132 -3.73 6.44 3.45
N SER A 133 -2.46 6.01 3.40
CA SER A 133 -1.31 6.90 3.14
C SER A 133 -1.29 7.40 1.70
N ARG A 134 -1.61 6.55 0.71
CA ARG A 134 -1.84 6.95 -0.69
C ARG A 134 -2.93 8.03 -0.76
N ARG A 135 -4.08 7.82 -0.11
CA ARG A 135 -5.17 8.81 -0.07
C ARG A 135 -4.73 10.12 0.58
N LEU A 136 -3.95 10.06 1.67
CA LEU A 136 -3.39 11.25 2.29
C LEU A 136 -2.45 12.02 1.35
N LEU A 137 -1.57 11.32 0.63
CA LEU A 137 -0.69 11.94 -0.36
C LEU A 137 -1.50 12.57 -1.51
N GLN A 138 -2.56 11.88 -1.95
CA GLN A 138 -3.50 12.43 -2.93
C GLN A 138 -4.18 13.70 -2.39
N TYR A 139 -4.69 13.67 -1.17
CA TYR A 139 -5.24 14.85 -0.50
C TYR A 139 -4.23 16.00 -0.42
N CYS A 140 -2.97 15.71 -0.14
CA CYS A 140 -1.90 16.72 -0.08
C CYS A 140 -1.29 17.06 -1.45
N ALA A 141 -2.04 16.88 -2.54
CA ALA A 141 -1.67 17.29 -3.90
C ALA A 141 -0.43 16.61 -4.54
N TRP A 142 0.03 15.46 -4.05
CA TRP A 142 1.16 14.75 -4.66
C TRP A 142 0.76 14.07 -5.98
N PRO A 143 1.25 14.52 -7.16
CA PRO A 143 0.76 14.07 -8.46
C PRO A 143 1.18 12.64 -8.82
N LEU A 144 2.31 12.20 -8.27
CA LEU A 144 2.89 10.88 -8.49
C LEU A 144 3.19 10.22 -7.16
N VAL A 145 2.69 9.00 -6.96
CA VAL A 145 2.99 8.15 -5.81
C VAL A 145 3.63 6.86 -6.29
N LEU A 146 4.82 6.56 -5.81
CA LEU A 146 5.48 5.27 -6.01
C LEU A 146 5.39 4.47 -4.73
N ILE A 147 4.94 3.22 -4.81
CA ILE A 147 4.85 2.32 -3.67
C ILE A 147 5.77 1.14 -3.97
N GLU A 148 6.76 0.87 -3.12
CA GLU A 148 7.56 -0.34 -3.24
C GLU A 148 7.30 -1.28 -2.06
N THR A 149 7.07 -2.56 -2.34
CA THR A 149 7.02 -3.61 -1.32
C THR A 149 8.37 -4.30 -1.13
N VAL A 150 8.63 -4.84 0.05
CA VAL A 150 9.73 -5.81 0.23
C VAL A 150 9.25 -7.18 -0.21
N GLY A 151 10.04 -7.81 -1.06
CA GLY A 151 9.67 -9.02 -1.80
C GLY A 151 9.61 -10.33 -1.00
N VAL A 152 9.05 -10.32 0.21
CA VAL A 152 8.94 -11.52 1.03
C VAL A 152 7.47 -11.73 1.42
N GLY A 153 6.86 -12.79 0.88
CA GLY A 153 5.54 -13.26 1.27
C GLY A 153 4.37 -12.61 0.52
N GLN A 154 3.16 -12.74 1.08
CA GLN A 154 1.90 -12.34 0.41
C GLN A 154 1.73 -10.83 0.20
N VAL A 155 2.61 -9.99 0.75
CA VAL A 155 2.60 -8.52 0.58
C VAL A 155 2.76 -8.13 -0.89
N GLU A 156 3.38 -8.99 -1.70
CA GLU A 156 3.58 -8.73 -3.13
C GLU A 156 2.28 -8.69 -3.93
N LEU A 157 1.22 -9.39 -3.50
CA LEU A 157 -0.08 -9.39 -4.16
C LEU A 157 -0.94 -8.18 -3.75
N ASP A 158 -0.69 -7.59 -2.59
CA ASP A 158 -1.44 -6.43 -2.11
C ASP A 158 -1.21 -5.17 -2.96
N ILE A 159 -0.12 -5.12 -3.71
CA ILE A 159 0.25 -3.96 -4.53
C ILE A 159 -0.81 -3.64 -5.59
N VAL A 160 -1.48 -4.67 -6.12
CA VAL A 160 -2.54 -4.58 -7.14
C VAL A 160 -3.78 -3.87 -6.59
N ASN A 161 -4.03 -4.09 -5.31
CA ASN A 161 -5.15 -3.50 -4.60
C ASN A 161 -4.81 -2.10 -4.08
N THR A 162 -3.58 -1.62 -4.30
CA THR A 162 -3.08 -0.37 -3.72
C THR A 162 -2.58 0.61 -4.77
N ALA A 163 -2.16 0.15 -5.95
CA ALA A 163 -1.65 0.97 -7.04
C ALA A 163 -2.58 0.99 -8.26
N ASP A 164 -2.40 1.98 -9.13
CA ASP A 164 -3.08 2.06 -10.43
C ASP A 164 -2.41 1.13 -11.46
N ILE A 165 -1.08 1.08 -11.42
CA ILE A 165 -0.22 0.26 -12.29
C ILE A 165 0.69 -0.59 -11.41
N ALA A 166 0.73 -1.89 -11.66
CA ALA A 166 1.64 -2.82 -11.00
C ALA A 166 2.85 -3.17 -11.89
N VAL A 167 4.04 -2.88 -11.39
CA VAL A 167 5.33 -3.21 -11.99
C VAL A 167 5.97 -4.36 -11.21
N VAL A 168 6.24 -5.47 -11.89
CA VAL A 168 6.91 -6.64 -11.30
C VAL A 168 8.37 -6.69 -11.75
N VAL A 169 9.28 -6.64 -10.79
CA VAL A 169 10.73 -6.62 -11.03
C VAL A 169 11.34 -7.99 -10.77
N LEU A 170 12.04 -8.50 -11.78
CA LEU A 170 12.74 -9.79 -11.81
C LEU A 170 14.23 -9.57 -12.09
N ASN A 171 15.08 -10.53 -11.73
CA ASN A 171 16.49 -10.54 -12.16
C ASN A 171 16.70 -11.58 -13.27
N PRO A 172 17.76 -11.46 -14.07
CA PRO A 172 18.28 -12.55 -14.89
C PRO A 172 18.50 -13.84 -14.08
N GLY A 173 18.15 -14.98 -14.68
CA GLY A 173 18.30 -16.31 -14.09
C GLY A 173 17.16 -16.77 -13.18
N TRP A 174 16.04 -16.03 -13.14
CA TRP A 174 14.87 -16.31 -12.28
C TRP A 174 13.90 -17.40 -12.79
N GLY A 175 14.33 -18.26 -13.74
CA GLY A 175 13.42 -19.18 -14.45
C GLY A 175 12.58 -20.09 -13.56
N ASP A 176 13.19 -20.74 -12.57
CA ASP A 176 12.49 -21.64 -11.63
C ASP A 176 11.49 -20.89 -10.73
N GLU A 177 11.84 -19.67 -10.31
CA GLU A 177 10.97 -18.84 -9.46
C GLU A 177 9.82 -18.23 -10.26
N ILE A 178 9.98 -17.98 -11.56
CA ILE A 178 8.90 -17.58 -12.47
C ILE A 178 7.88 -18.72 -12.61
N GLN A 179 8.36 -19.95 -12.77
CA GLN A 179 7.51 -21.14 -12.82
C GLN A 179 6.73 -21.32 -11.51
N ALA A 180 7.38 -21.13 -10.37
CA ALA A 180 6.74 -21.24 -9.06
C ALA A 180 5.69 -20.14 -8.80
N ASN A 181 5.90 -18.92 -9.33
CA ASN A 181 5.02 -17.76 -9.13
C ASN A 181 4.00 -17.53 -10.26
N LYS A 182 3.83 -18.50 -11.16
CA LYS A 182 3.00 -18.40 -12.36
C LYS A 182 1.53 -18.07 -12.08
N ALA A 183 1.00 -18.47 -10.92
CA ALA A 183 -0.38 -18.22 -10.49
C ALA A 183 -0.56 -17.03 -9.53
N GLY A 184 0.44 -16.15 -9.41
CA GLY A 184 0.42 -15.02 -8.46
C GLY A 184 0.94 -13.74 -9.11
N LEU A 185 2.23 -13.44 -8.89
CA LEU A 185 2.88 -12.22 -9.41
C LEU A 185 2.74 -12.05 -10.92
N MET A 186 2.80 -13.16 -11.65
CA MET A 186 2.76 -13.11 -13.12
C MET A 186 1.38 -12.74 -13.66
N GLU A 187 0.31 -12.90 -12.88
CA GLU A 187 -1.07 -12.57 -13.27
C GLU A 187 -1.38 -11.09 -13.04
N ILE A 188 -0.71 -10.48 -12.08
CA ILE A 188 -1.03 -9.14 -11.61
C ILE A 188 -0.23 -8.01 -12.27
N ALA A 189 0.82 -8.34 -13.01
CA ALA A 189 1.69 -7.34 -13.63
C ALA A 189 0.97 -6.62 -14.78
N ASP A 190 0.99 -5.30 -14.73
CA ASP A 190 0.73 -4.45 -15.88
C ASP A 190 2.03 -4.20 -16.68
N ILE A 191 3.20 -4.27 -16.03
CA ILE A 191 4.52 -4.13 -16.63
C ILE A 191 5.49 -5.11 -15.95
N PHE A 192 6.31 -5.81 -16.73
CA PHE A 192 7.45 -6.56 -16.22
C PHE A 192 8.76 -5.80 -16.43
N VAL A 193 9.65 -5.88 -15.44
CA VAL A 193 11.00 -5.33 -15.52
C VAL A 193 12.00 -6.43 -15.24
N ILE A 194 12.95 -6.66 -16.15
CA ILE A 194 14.13 -7.48 -15.90
C ILE A 194 15.27 -6.52 -15.54
N ASN A 195 15.55 -6.37 -14.25
CA ASN A 195 16.61 -5.49 -13.76
C ASN A 195 17.94 -6.23 -13.63
N LYS A 196 19.04 -5.50 -13.73
CA LYS A 196 20.41 -6.03 -13.87
C LYS A 196 20.59 -6.82 -15.17
N ALA A 197 20.02 -6.29 -16.25
CA ALA A 197 20.07 -6.90 -17.59
C ALA A 197 21.50 -7.06 -18.13
N ASP A 198 22.50 -6.43 -17.49
CA ASP A 198 23.93 -6.65 -17.71
C ASP A 198 24.43 -8.06 -17.28
N ARG A 199 23.59 -8.85 -16.60
CA ARG A 199 23.98 -10.16 -16.03
C ARG A 199 23.57 -11.36 -16.89
N PRO A 200 24.33 -12.48 -16.80
CA PRO A 200 23.94 -13.73 -17.44
C PRO A 200 22.54 -14.20 -17.01
N GLY A 201 21.81 -14.82 -17.95
CA GLY A 201 20.46 -15.35 -17.71
C GLY A 201 19.31 -14.45 -18.19
N LEU A 202 19.61 -13.27 -18.74
CA LEU A 202 18.61 -12.33 -19.27
C LEU A 202 17.70 -13.00 -20.31
N GLU A 203 18.30 -13.61 -21.33
CA GLU A 203 17.59 -14.26 -22.43
C GLU A 203 16.68 -15.41 -21.95
N SER A 204 17.12 -16.17 -20.94
CA SER A 204 16.29 -17.23 -20.36
C SER A 204 15.07 -16.64 -19.66
N THR A 205 15.30 -15.68 -18.77
CA THR A 205 14.25 -15.00 -18.02
C THR A 205 13.24 -14.32 -18.94
N ARG A 206 13.71 -13.68 -20.03
CA ARG A 206 12.84 -13.07 -21.03
C ARG A 206 11.94 -14.09 -21.71
N ARG A 207 12.49 -15.23 -22.16
CA ARG A 207 11.70 -16.32 -22.74
C ARG A 207 10.67 -16.89 -21.76
N ASP A 208 11.05 -17.05 -20.50
CA ASP A 208 10.14 -17.56 -19.46
C ASP A 208 8.97 -16.61 -19.23
N ILE A 209 9.22 -15.30 -19.18
CA ILE A 209 8.18 -14.27 -19.08
C ILE A 209 7.29 -14.27 -20.33
N ASP A 210 7.88 -14.29 -21.52
CA ASP A 210 7.15 -14.30 -22.79
C ASP A 210 6.23 -15.53 -22.88
N ALA A 211 6.72 -16.71 -22.49
CA ALA A 211 5.92 -17.92 -22.46
C ALA A 211 4.68 -17.82 -21.55
N VAL A 212 4.79 -17.10 -20.43
CA VAL A 212 3.66 -16.84 -19.52
C VAL A 212 2.72 -15.81 -20.13
N ILE A 213 3.23 -14.70 -20.66
CA ILE A 213 2.42 -13.61 -21.22
C ILE A 213 1.71 -14.02 -22.53
N MET A 214 2.28 -14.93 -23.31
CA MET A 214 1.67 -15.43 -24.55
C MET A 214 0.31 -16.11 -24.31
N THR A 215 0.02 -16.54 -23.08
CA THR A 215 -1.30 -17.07 -22.69
C THR A 215 -2.39 -15.99 -22.62
N ARG A 216 -2.00 -14.70 -22.59
CA ARG A 216 -2.92 -13.55 -22.58
C ARG A 216 -3.25 -13.11 -24.02
N PRO A 217 -4.46 -12.53 -24.24
CA PRO A 217 -4.79 -11.84 -25.48
C PRO A 217 -3.73 -10.80 -25.82
N GLU A 218 -3.40 -10.63 -27.10
CA GLU A 218 -2.33 -9.73 -27.56
C GLU A 218 -2.48 -8.29 -27.03
N SER A 219 -3.71 -7.79 -26.99
CA SER A 219 -4.05 -6.46 -26.45
C SER A 219 -3.87 -6.31 -24.94
N GLN A 220 -3.64 -7.40 -24.21
CA GLN A 220 -3.50 -7.46 -22.75
C GLN A 220 -2.12 -7.97 -22.32
N ARG A 221 -1.18 -8.10 -23.26
CA ARG A 221 0.19 -8.53 -22.96
C ARG A 221 0.95 -7.36 -22.33
N PRO A 222 1.39 -7.48 -21.07
CA PRO A 222 2.17 -6.43 -20.43
C PRO A 222 3.55 -6.30 -21.12
N PRO A 223 4.08 -5.07 -21.28
CA PRO A 223 5.42 -4.87 -21.80
C PRO A 223 6.48 -5.44 -20.84
N VAL A 224 7.60 -5.88 -21.40
CA VAL A 224 8.77 -6.38 -20.67
C VAL A 224 9.93 -5.41 -20.94
N ILE A 225 10.38 -4.72 -19.89
CA ILE A 225 11.43 -3.70 -19.97
C ILE A 225 12.70 -4.19 -19.31
N GLU A 226 13.83 -4.05 -20.00
CA GLU A 226 15.14 -4.40 -19.48
C GLU A 226 15.81 -3.18 -18.88
N THR A 227 16.42 -3.33 -17.70
CA THR A 227 17.00 -2.19 -16.98
C THR A 227 18.33 -2.56 -16.32
N VAL A 228 19.20 -1.56 -16.20
CA VAL A 228 20.37 -1.59 -15.30
C VAL A 228 20.25 -0.37 -14.40
N ALA A 229 19.48 -0.53 -13.31
CA ALA A 229 19.09 0.60 -12.45
C ALA A 229 20.26 1.42 -11.90
N THR A 230 21.43 0.80 -11.69
CA THR A 230 22.65 1.48 -11.22
C THR A 230 23.25 2.43 -12.25
N GLU A 231 23.00 2.18 -13.54
CA GLU A 231 23.52 2.96 -14.67
C GLU A 231 22.44 3.85 -15.30
N GLY A 232 21.18 3.74 -14.86
CA GLY A 232 20.04 4.46 -15.42
C GLY A 232 19.54 3.92 -16.76
N VAL A 233 20.11 2.81 -17.26
CA VAL A 233 19.71 2.19 -18.53
C VAL A 233 18.29 1.64 -18.42
N GLY A 234 17.47 1.93 -19.43
CA GLY A 234 16.08 1.47 -19.55
C GLY A 234 15.06 2.27 -18.72
N MET A 235 15.48 3.31 -17.98
CA MET A 235 14.55 4.10 -17.14
C MET A 235 13.56 4.90 -17.99
N GLU A 236 14.03 5.52 -19.08
CA GLU A 236 13.19 6.23 -20.04
C GLU A 236 12.13 5.31 -20.65
N SER A 237 12.53 4.11 -21.10
CA SER A 237 11.62 3.11 -21.64
C SER A 237 10.60 2.63 -20.60
N LEU A 238 11.00 2.47 -19.33
CA LEU A 238 10.09 2.12 -18.24
C LEU A 238 9.09 3.25 -17.95
N ALA A 239 9.55 4.50 -17.89
CA ALA A 239 8.68 5.67 -17.70
C ALA A 239 7.67 5.84 -18.86
N GLN A 240 8.11 5.59 -20.09
CA GLN A 240 7.25 5.59 -21.26
C GLN A 240 6.19 4.47 -21.17
N ALA A 241 6.60 3.24 -20.84
CA ALA A 241 5.67 2.12 -20.68
C ALA A 241 4.62 2.40 -19.58
N ILE A 242 5.01 3.01 -18.45
CA ILE A 242 4.08 3.44 -17.39
C ILE A 242 3.06 4.45 -17.96
N THR A 243 3.51 5.40 -18.77
CA THR A 243 2.65 6.42 -19.38
C THR A 243 1.66 5.80 -20.37
N GLU A 244 2.12 4.90 -21.24
CA GLU A 244 1.30 4.22 -22.23
C GLU A 244 0.24 3.32 -21.57
N VAL A 245 0.64 2.55 -20.55
CA VAL A 245 -0.29 1.74 -19.75
C VAL A 245 -1.32 2.63 -19.04
N HIS A 246 -0.88 3.74 -18.44
CA HIS A 246 -1.79 4.68 -17.79
C HIS A 246 -2.85 5.23 -18.76
N GLN A 247 -2.42 5.64 -19.96
CA GLN A 247 -3.32 6.13 -21.00
C GLN A 247 -4.29 5.05 -21.48
N SER A 248 -3.82 3.82 -21.69
CA SER A 248 -4.66 2.69 -22.09
C SER A 248 -5.73 2.35 -21.04
N LEU A 249 -5.33 2.23 -19.76
CA LEU A 249 -6.26 1.96 -18.66
C LEU A 249 -7.27 3.09 -18.45
N THR A 250 -6.87 4.34 -18.71
CA THR A 250 -7.76 5.50 -18.64
C THR A 250 -8.74 5.50 -19.80
N GLY A 251 -8.26 5.32 -21.04
CA GLY A 251 -9.08 5.33 -22.25
C GLY A 251 -10.11 4.19 -22.31
N THR A 252 -9.83 3.07 -21.67
CA THR A 252 -10.75 1.93 -21.56
C THR A 252 -11.71 2.03 -20.36
N GLY A 253 -11.52 2.99 -19.45
CA GLY A 253 -12.27 3.09 -18.18
C GLY A 253 -11.87 2.06 -17.12
N GLU A 254 -10.92 1.17 -17.43
CA GLU A 254 -10.45 0.13 -16.52
C GLU A 254 -9.82 0.72 -15.25
N LEU A 255 -9.11 1.84 -15.38
CA LEU A 255 -8.51 2.53 -14.24
C LEU A 255 -9.56 2.95 -13.20
N ALA A 256 -10.68 3.51 -13.66
CA ALA A 256 -11.77 3.92 -12.78
C ALA A 256 -12.43 2.70 -12.10
N ARG A 257 -12.61 1.61 -12.85
CA ARG A 257 -13.14 0.34 -12.32
C ARG A 257 -12.23 -0.24 -11.23
N ARG A 258 -10.91 -0.27 -11.46
CA ARG A 258 -9.91 -0.72 -10.47
C ARG A 258 -9.98 0.13 -9.21
N ARG A 259 -9.96 1.46 -9.34
CA ARG A 259 -10.05 2.39 -8.20
C ARG A 259 -11.34 2.22 -7.39
N TYR A 260 -12.48 2.01 -8.05
CA TYR A 260 -13.75 1.72 -7.38
C TYR A 260 -13.68 0.41 -6.56
N ALA A 261 -13.12 -0.65 -7.15
CA ALA A 261 -12.94 -1.92 -6.46
C ALA A 261 -11.98 -1.78 -5.25
N GLN A 262 -10.88 -1.03 -5.42
CA GLN A 262 -9.92 -0.74 -4.35
C GLN A 262 -10.58 -0.01 -3.17
N LEU A 263 -11.45 0.98 -3.43
CA LEU A 263 -12.22 1.67 -2.38
C LEU A 263 -13.15 0.71 -1.62
N GLY A 264 -13.84 -0.18 -2.32
CA GLY A 264 -14.70 -1.19 -1.70
C GLY A 264 -13.92 -2.15 -0.80
N MET A 265 -12.74 -2.60 -1.27
CA MET A 265 -11.83 -3.43 -0.48
C MET A 265 -11.31 -2.69 0.75
N GLU A 266 -10.88 -1.43 0.60
CA GLU A 266 -10.40 -0.61 1.71
C GLU A 266 -11.51 -0.44 2.77
N LEU A 267 -12.73 -0.10 2.37
CA LEU A 267 -13.86 0.06 3.28
C LEU A 267 -14.13 -1.23 4.07
N SER A 268 -14.20 -2.38 3.37
CA SER A 268 -14.42 -3.68 3.99
C SER A 268 -13.32 -4.04 4.98
N GLN A 269 -12.06 -3.79 4.65
CA GLN A 269 -10.92 -4.03 5.53
C GLN A 269 -10.97 -3.14 6.78
N GLN A 270 -11.33 -1.86 6.64
CA GLN A 270 -11.46 -0.93 7.76
C GLN A 270 -12.64 -1.31 8.67
N MET A 271 -13.78 -1.71 8.10
CA MET A 271 -14.92 -2.21 8.87
C MET A 271 -14.55 -3.47 9.65
N SER A 272 -13.93 -4.46 8.99
CA SER A 272 -13.47 -5.70 9.61
C SER A 272 -12.49 -5.44 10.75
N ARG A 273 -11.51 -4.55 10.54
CA ARG A 273 -10.55 -4.15 11.57
C ARG A 273 -11.24 -3.55 12.80
N ARG A 274 -12.18 -2.63 12.60
CA ARG A 274 -12.95 -2.05 13.70
C ARG A 274 -13.78 -3.08 14.43
N PHE A 275 -14.40 -4.00 13.69
CA PHE A 275 -15.17 -5.09 14.28
C PHE A 275 -14.29 -6.03 15.11
N SER A 276 -13.11 -6.42 14.62
CA SER A 276 -12.15 -7.23 15.37
C SER A 276 -11.68 -6.55 16.65
N GLN A 277 -11.40 -5.24 16.61
CA GLN A 277 -11.03 -4.48 17.82
C GLN A 277 -12.15 -4.45 18.87
N GLN A 278 -13.42 -4.46 18.44
CA GLN A 278 -14.55 -4.56 19.36
C GLN A 278 -14.67 -5.97 19.94
N LEU A 279 -14.48 -7.00 19.12
CA LEU A 279 -14.46 -8.40 19.57
C LEU A 279 -13.37 -8.63 20.63
N GLU A 280 -12.17 -8.07 20.45
CA GLU A 280 -11.08 -8.15 21.43
C GLU A 280 -11.48 -7.54 22.78
N ARG A 281 -12.13 -6.37 22.78
CA ARG A 281 -12.66 -5.77 24.02
C ARG A 281 -13.74 -6.62 24.66
N TYR A 282 -14.56 -7.29 23.86
CA TYR A 282 -15.62 -8.17 24.34
C TYR A 282 -15.07 -9.46 24.96
N ALA A 283 -13.89 -9.93 24.51
CA ALA A 283 -13.23 -11.09 25.08
C ALA A 283 -12.84 -10.89 26.55
N ASP A 284 -12.64 -9.65 26.98
CA ASP A 284 -12.35 -9.29 28.37
C ASP A 284 -13.61 -9.13 29.25
N CYS A 285 -14.81 -9.23 28.67
CA CYS A 285 -16.06 -9.07 29.41
C CYS A 285 -16.42 -10.33 30.22
N PRO A 286 -17.08 -10.19 31.39
CA PRO A 286 -17.54 -11.33 32.19
C PRO A 286 -18.46 -12.30 31.44
N ALA A 287 -19.25 -11.80 30.49
CA ALA A 287 -20.12 -12.61 29.63
C ALA A 287 -19.31 -13.59 28.76
N PHE A 288 -18.15 -13.16 28.25
CA PHE A 288 -17.27 -14.02 27.46
C PHE A 288 -16.64 -15.12 28.32
N ALA A 289 -16.16 -14.76 29.52
CA ALA A 289 -15.65 -15.73 30.48
C ALA A 289 -16.71 -16.77 30.89
N ALA A 290 -17.96 -16.35 31.08
CA ALA A 290 -19.07 -17.25 31.39
C ALA A 290 -19.38 -18.22 30.24
N ALA A 291 -19.39 -17.76 28.99
CA ALA A 291 -19.56 -18.61 27.82
C ALA A 291 -18.41 -19.63 27.68
N VAL A 292 -17.16 -19.22 27.89
CA VAL A 292 -16.00 -20.13 27.91
C VAL A 292 -16.14 -21.21 28.99
N ALA A 293 -16.64 -20.85 30.18
CA ALA A 293 -16.90 -21.83 31.24
C ALA A 293 -18.00 -22.83 30.85
N GLN A 294 -19.07 -22.38 30.19
CA GLN A 294 -20.15 -23.24 29.70
C GLN A 294 -19.67 -24.21 28.61
N LEU A 295 -18.81 -23.74 27.70
CA LEU A 295 -18.15 -24.55 26.67
C LEU A 295 -17.25 -25.61 27.33
N ALA A 296 -16.42 -25.22 28.30
CA ALA A 296 -15.53 -26.13 29.01
C ALA A 296 -16.30 -27.20 29.81
N ALA A 297 -17.49 -26.87 30.32
CA ALA A 297 -18.38 -27.80 31.00
C ALA A 297 -19.18 -28.70 30.03
N GLY A 298 -19.08 -28.49 28.71
CA GLY A 298 -19.86 -29.22 27.70
C GLY A 298 -21.36 -28.90 27.71
N SER A 299 -21.76 -27.80 28.35
CA SER A 299 -23.16 -27.40 28.52
C SER A 299 -23.73 -26.65 27.31
N VAL A 300 -22.87 -26.13 26.43
CA VAL A 300 -23.23 -25.44 25.19
C VAL A 300 -22.20 -25.78 24.10
N SER A 301 -22.57 -25.71 22.82
CA SER A 301 -21.62 -25.84 21.69
C SER A 301 -21.02 -24.48 21.32
N ILE A 302 -19.91 -24.50 20.55
CA ILE A 302 -19.27 -23.27 20.06
C ILE A 302 -20.24 -22.47 19.19
N GLU A 303 -20.98 -23.13 18.30
CA GLU A 303 -21.95 -22.49 17.41
C GLU A 303 -23.08 -21.80 18.19
N ALA A 304 -23.64 -22.48 19.19
CA ALA A 304 -24.69 -21.92 20.03
C ALA A 304 -24.20 -20.73 20.87
N ALA A 305 -22.97 -20.80 21.41
CA ALA A 305 -22.36 -19.66 22.09
C ALA A 305 -22.13 -18.47 21.14
N ILE A 306 -21.71 -18.72 19.89
CA ILE A 306 -21.56 -17.66 18.88
C ILE A 306 -22.91 -17.02 18.56
N ASP A 307 -23.96 -17.82 18.32
CA ASP A 307 -25.30 -17.33 17.98
C ASP A 307 -25.90 -16.46 19.11
N GLU A 308 -25.61 -16.80 20.37
CA GLU A 308 -26.03 -16.01 21.53
C GLU A 308 -25.23 -14.70 21.68
N MET A 309 -23.92 -14.76 21.51
CA MET A 309 -23.01 -13.66 21.84
C MET A 309 -22.85 -12.65 20.70
N LEU A 310 -22.83 -13.10 19.45
CA LEU A 310 -22.53 -12.26 18.29
C LEU A 310 -23.51 -11.07 18.14
N PRO A 311 -24.85 -11.24 18.33
CA PRO A 311 -25.78 -10.10 18.30
C PRO A 311 -25.48 -9.05 19.38
N GLN A 312 -25.00 -9.47 20.56
CA GLN A 312 -24.68 -8.57 21.66
C GLN A 312 -23.44 -7.73 21.34
N VAL A 313 -22.43 -8.34 20.73
CA VAL A 313 -21.25 -7.63 20.21
C VAL A 313 -21.66 -6.61 19.17
N VAL A 314 -22.49 -7.00 18.19
CA VAL A 314 -22.95 -6.10 17.12
C VAL A 314 -23.79 -4.94 17.67
N ASN A 315 -24.65 -5.17 18.66
CA ASN A 315 -25.49 -4.13 19.24
C ASN A 315 -24.76 -3.18 20.21
N SER A 316 -23.61 -3.59 20.74
CA SER A 316 -22.72 -2.72 21.53
C SER A 316 -22.06 -1.60 20.70
N VAL A 317 -22.24 -1.60 19.36
CA VAL A 317 -21.68 -0.64 18.38
C VAL A 317 -22.38 0.73 18.39
N SER A 318 -23.16 1.06 19.43
CA SER A 318 -23.78 2.39 19.53
C SER A 318 -22.70 3.50 19.53
N PRO A 319 -22.88 4.59 18.76
CA PRO A 319 -21.89 5.66 18.68
C PRO A 319 -21.70 6.25 20.07
N SER A 320 -20.45 6.36 20.50
CA SER A 320 -20.06 7.08 21.71
C SER A 320 -20.76 8.43 21.77
N GLN A 321 -21.68 8.58 22.71
CA GLN A 321 -22.17 9.87 23.18
C GLN A 321 -21.02 10.58 23.90
N ASP A 322 -20.06 11.08 23.13
CA ASP A 322 -18.91 11.81 23.65
C ASP A 322 -18.58 13.00 22.74
N GLU A 323 -19.64 13.74 22.38
CA GLU A 323 -19.55 15.14 21.96
C GLU A 323 -20.74 15.89 22.57
N SER A 324 -20.64 16.18 23.86
CA SER A 324 -21.38 17.31 24.42
C SER A 324 -20.72 18.59 23.91
N VAL A 325 -21.15 19.05 22.74
CA VAL A 325 -20.94 20.44 22.33
C VAL A 325 -21.70 21.31 23.33
N PRO A 326 -21.05 22.20 24.10
CA PRO A 326 -21.79 23.11 24.94
C PRO A 326 -22.58 24.05 24.02
N SER A 327 -23.90 23.95 24.10
CA SER A 327 -24.82 24.93 23.55
C SER A 327 -24.50 26.29 24.17
N GLY A 328 -23.82 27.13 23.41
CA GLY A 328 -23.73 28.56 23.69
C GLY A 328 -25.11 29.17 23.49
N GLU A 329 -25.81 29.39 24.60
CA GLU A 329 -26.93 30.32 24.63
C GLU A 329 -26.44 31.75 24.36
N GLN A 330 -27.35 32.53 23.80
CA GLN A 330 -27.24 33.90 23.33
C GLN A 330 -26.86 34.90 24.44
#